data_AF-A0AA88ENB8-F1
#
_entry.id   AF-A0AA88ENB8-F1
#
_cell.length_a   1.000
_cell.length_b   1.000
_cell.length_c   1.000
_cell.angle_alpha   90.00
_cell.angle_beta   90.00
_cell.angle_gamma   90.00
#
_symmetry.space_group_name_H-M   'P 1'
#
loop_
_entity.id
_entity.type
_entity.pdbx_description
1 polymer ?
#
loop_
_entity_poly.entity_id
_entity_poly.type
_entity_poly.pdbx_seq_one_letter_code
_entity_poly.pdbx_strand_id
1 'polypeptide(L)'
;MTSVIDDTYDSYGTFEELQLFTEAIERWDINFKEQLPEYMQLIYQTLLNVYQEIEEDMEEEEKYRVHYAKEAIKSVVRAYFEEARWLEQGHTPSLEEYLKVALVSTGYFTLSTTSFVGIMEDNIITKDVFEWVFSHPKIVKASEFICRFMDDIVSHK
;
A
#
# COMPACT_ATOMS: atom_id res chain seq x y z
N MET A 1 -7.05 6.69 -1.48
CA MET A 1 -6.56 6.12 -0.19
C MET A 1 -5.05 6.15 -0.11
N THR A 2 -4.31 5.53 -1.04
CA THR A 2 -2.84 5.45 -0.97
C THR A 2 -2.16 6.79 -0.76
N SER A 3 -2.52 7.85 -1.50
CA SER A 3 -1.93 9.19 -1.31
C SER A 3 -2.20 9.81 0.07
N VAL A 4 -3.38 9.57 0.67
CA VAL A 4 -3.68 10.07 2.02
C VAL A 4 -2.85 9.32 3.07
N ILE A 5 -2.60 8.03 2.84
CA ILE A 5 -1.73 7.23 3.67
C ILE A 5 -0.28 7.72 3.52
N ASP A 6 0.20 7.94 2.30
CA ASP A 6 1.51 8.50 1.98
C ASP A 6 1.77 9.82 2.74
N ASP A 7 0.87 10.81 2.59
CA ASP A 7 0.93 12.10 3.31
C ASP A 7 0.96 11.94 4.85
N THR A 8 0.33 10.87 5.35
CA THR A 8 0.32 10.56 6.79
C THR A 8 1.70 10.10 7.24
N TYR A 9 2.39 9.26 6.45
CA TYR A 9 3.72 8.74 6.78
C TYR A 9 4.85 9.74 6.55
N ASP A 10 4.77 10.56 5.50
CA ASP A 10 5.89 11.41 5.09
C ASP A 10 5.90 12.80 5.75
N SER A 11 4.73 13.30 6.17
CA SER A 11 4.56 14.71 6.53
C SER A 11 3.84 14.95 7.86
N TYR A 12 2.87 14.10 8.24
CA TYR A 12 1.93 14.44 9.31
C TYR A 12 2.10 13.63 10.61
N GLY A 13 2.25 12.31 10.51
CA GLY A 13 2.29 11.43 11.68
C GLY A 13 3.63 11.45 12.41
N THR A 14 3.60 11.32 13.74
CA THR A 14 4.84 11.05 14.49
C THR A 14 5.25 9.59 14.33
N PHE A 15 6.54 9.29 14.51
CA PHE A 15 7.04 7.92 14.34
C PHE A 15 6.28 6.89 15.21
N GLU A 16 5.93 7.23 16.46
CA GLU A 16 5.15 6.37 17.36
C GLU A 16 3.71 6.16 16.86
N GLU A 17 3.07 7.20 16.32
CA GLU A 17 1.74 7.09 15.73
C GLU A 17 1.77 6.20 14.48
N LEU A 18 2.80 6.36 13.63
CA LEU A 18 2.98 5.55 12.42
C LEU A 18 3.22 4.07 12.73
N GLN A 19 3.89 3.75 13.84
CA GLN A 19 4.02 2.37 14.29
C GLN A 19 2.65 1.76 14.61
N LEU A 20 1.82 2.45 15.40
CA LEU A 20 0.46 1.99 15.73
C LEU A 20 -0.41 1.87 14.47
N PHE A 21 -0.29 2.81 13.55
CA PHE A 21 -1.03 2.82 12.30
C PHE A 21 -0.63 1.66 11.37
N THR A 22 0.66 1.38 11.28
CA THR A 22 1.19 0.20 10.56
C THR A 22 0.62 -1.07 11.16
N GLU A 23 0.67 -1.22 12.48
CA GLU A 23 0.16 -2.40 13.17
C GLU A 23 -1.36 -2.59 12.98
N ALA A 24 -2.14 -1.50 12.97
CA ALA A 24 -3.56 -1.55 12.70
C ALA A 24 -3.86 -2.04 11.28
N ILE A 25 -3.17 -1.49 10.27
CA ILE A 25 -3.34 -1.90 8.87
C ILE A 25 -2.88 -3.35 8.65
N GLU A 26 -1.79 -3.78 9.29
CA GLU A 26 -1.34 -5.18 9.24
C GLU A 26 -2.41 -6.17 9.71
N ARG A 27 -3.10 -5.82 10.79
CA ARG A 27 -4.16 -6.64 11.39
C ARG A 27 -5.46 -6.60 10.60
N TRP A 28 -5.75 -5.46 9.96
CA TRP A 28 -6.98 -5.24 9.19
C TRP A 28 -8.26 -5.49 10.01
N ASP A 29 -8.24 -5.09 11.28
CA ASP A 29 -9.34 -5.27 12.25
C ASP A 29 -9.81 -3.91 12.79
N ILE A 30 -11.10 -3.63 12.67
CA ILE A 30 -11.71 -2.35 13.07
C ILE A 30 -11.55 -2.06 14.56
N ASN A 31 -11.40 -3.09 15.40
CA ASN A 31 -11.24 -2.93 16.85
C ASN A 31 -9.94 -2.20 17.23
N PHE A 32 -8.95 -2.17 16.33
CA PHE A 32 -7.70 -1.45 16.56
C PHE A 32 -7.82 0.06 16.32
N LYS A 33 -8.95 0.53 15.78
CA LYS A 33 -9.18 1.96 15.54
C LYS A 33 -9.03 2.79 16.82
N GLU A 34 -9.54 2.32 17.95
CA GLU A 34 -9.54 3.08 19.21
C GLU A 34 -8.13 3.37 19.76
N GLN A 35 -7.10 2.66 19.27
CA GLN A 35 -5.70 2.86 19.66
C GLN A 35 -5.01 3.96 18.85
N LEU A 36 -5.65 4.47 17.79
CA LEU A 36 -5.09 5.48 16.89
C LEU A 36 -5.52 6.90 17.28
N PRO A 37 -4.72 7.93 16.97
CA PRO A 37 -5.15 9.33 17.03
C PRO A 37 -6.38 9.61 16.15
N GLU A 38 -7.23 10.58 16.54
CA GLU A 38 -8.53 10.84 15.91
C GLU A 38 -8.47 10.98 14.37
N TYR A 39 -7.47 11.67 13.83
CA TYR A 39 -7.31 11.83 12.39
C TYR A 39 -6.96 10.50 11.68
N MET A 40 -6.10 9.68 12.26
CA MET A 40 -5.76 8.34 11.75
C MET A 40 -6.94 7.37 11.87
N GLN A 41 -7.80 7.52 12.88
CA GLN A 41 -9.02 6.73 13.00
C GLN A 41 -9.93 6.90 11.80
N LEU A 42 -10.08 8.15 11.33
CA LEU A 42 -10.87 8.45 10.15
C LEU A 42 -10.26 7.79 8.92
N ILE A 43 -8.95 7.96 8.70
CA ILE A 43 -8.24 7.37 7.55
C ILE A 43 -8.35 5.84 7.57
N TYR A 44 -8.13 5.22 8.73
CA TYR A 44 -8.22 3.76 8.90
C TYR A 44 -9.63 3.24 8.65
N GLN A 45 -10.64 3.89 9.24
CA GLN A 45 -12.04 3.52 9.01
C GLN A 45 -12.42 3.63 7.54
N THR A 46 -12.02 4.71 6.86
CA THR A 46 -12.28 4.88 5.43
C THR A 46 -11.59 3.81 4.61
N LEU A 47 -10.35 3.43 4.94
CA LEU A 47 -9.66 2.32 4.28
C LEU A 47 -10.45 1.02 4.41
N LEU A 48 -10.86 0.65 5.63
CA LEU A 48 -11.62 -0.58 5.86
C LEU A 48 -12.96 -0.57 5.13
N ASN A 49 -13.69 0.54 5.18
CA ASN A 49 -14.99 0.68 4.51
C ASN A 49 -14.87 0.53 3.00
N VAL A 50 -13.89 1.19 2.36
CA VAL A 50 -13.68 1.07 0.89
C VAL A 50 -13.46 -0.39 0.49
N TYR A 51 -12.65 -1.14 1.26
CA TYR A 51 -12.39 -2.54 0.96
C TYR A 51 -13.58 -3.45 1.27
N GLN A 52 -14.37 -3.12 2.29
CA GLN A 52 -15.62 -3.82 2.60
C GLN A 52 -16.66 -3.60 1.49
N GLU A 53 -16.85 -2.36 1.03
CA GLU A 53 -17.77 -2.03 -0.07
C GLU A 53 -17.39 -2.77 -1.36
N ILE A 54 -16.10 -2.80 -1.71
CA ILE A 54 -15.61 -3.59 -2.85
C ILE A 54 -15.94 -5.08 -2.66
N GLU A 55 -15.72 -5.64 -1.46
CA GLU A 55 -15.99 -7.06 -1.18
C GLU A 55 -17.48 -7.41 -1.19
N GLU A 56 -18.35 -6.47 -0.79
CA GLU A 56 -19.82 -6.61 -0.82
C GLU A 56 -20.39 -6.60 -2.24
N ASP A 57 -19.76 -5.85 -3.16
CA ASP A 57 -20.15 -5.77 -4.58
C ASP A 57 -19.68 -6.98 -5.42
N MET A 58 -18.93 -7.93 -4.83
CA MET A 58 -18.38 -9.10 -5.53
C MET A 58 -19.16 -10.38 -5.27
N GLU A 59 -19.21 -11.25 -6.29
CA GLU A 59 -19.70 -12.63 -6.16
C GLU A 59 -18.81 -13.43 -5.19
N GLU A 60 -19.40 -14.40 -4.49
CA GLU A 60 -18.71 -15.19 -3.44
C GLU A 60 -17.42 -15.86 -3.96
N GLU A 61 -17.43 -16.35 -5.20
CA GLU A 61 -16.27 -16.98 -5.82
C GLU A 61 -15.14 -16.00 -6.16
N GLU A 62 -15.40 -14.69 -6.13
CA GLU A 62 -14.45 -13.64 -6.51
C GLU A 62 -13.92 -12.85 -5.30
N LYS A 63 -14.54 -12.94 -4.12
CA LYS A 63 -14.12 -12.21 -2.92
C LYS A 63 -12.67 -12.43 -2.52
N TYR A 64 -12.08 -13.58 -2.89
CA TYR A 64 -10.65 -13.84 -2.67
C TYR A 64 -9.73 -12.80 -3.34
N ARG A 65 -10.17 -12.09 -4.39
CA ARG A 65 -9.41 -11.03 -5.06
C ARG A 65 -9.12 -9.86 -4.11
N VAL A 66 -10.06 -9.56 -3.21
CA VAL A 66 -9.91 -8.49 -2.21
C VAL A 66 -8.76 -8.77 -1.26
N HIS A 67 -8.51 -10.05 -0.92
CA HIS A 67 -7.36 -10.44 -0.09
C HIS A 67 -6.03 -9.99 -0.71
N TYR A 68 -5.84 -10.17 -2.03
CA TYR A 68 -4.63 -9.71 -2.71
C TYR A 68 -4.46 -8.19 -2.66
N ALA A 69 -5.55 -7.43 -2.82
CA ALA A 69 -5.48 -5.98 -2.71
C ALA A 69 -5.17 -5.53 -1.26
N LYS A 70 -5.75 -6.19 -0.24
CA LYS A 70 -5.42 -5.95 1.18
C LYS A 70 -3.92 -6.19 1.44
N GLU A 71 -3.36 -7.29 0.95
CA GLU A 71 -1.92 -7.59 1.09
C GLU A 71 -1.03 -6.60 0.33
N ALA A 72 -1.47 -6.09 -0.83
CA ALA A 72 -0.73 -5.07 -1.56
C ALA A 72 -0.72 -3.70 -0.84
N ILE A 73 -1.79 -3.35 -0.10
CA ILE A 73 -1.79 -2.17 0.78
C ILE A 73 -0.83 -2.36 1.95
N LYS A 74 -0.84 -3.53 2.60
CA LYS A 74 0.11 -3.82 3.68
C LYS A 74 1.55 -3.69 3.19
N SER A 75 1.85 -4.17 1.97
CA SER A 75 3.19 -4.05 1.38
C SER A 75 3.65 -2.60 1.24
N VAL A 76 2.80 -1.70 0.70
CA VAL A 76 3.17 -0.29 0.54
C VAL A 76 3.28 0.43 1.88
N VAL A 77 2.41 0.11 2.84
CA VAL A 77 2.44 0.67 4.19
C VAL A 77 3.72 0.29 4.95
N ARG A 78 4.17 -0.97 4.82
CA ARG A 78 5.48 -1.40 5.35
C ARG A 78 6.63 -0.59 4.75
N ALA A 79 6.55 -0.28 3.45
CA ALA A 79 7.58 0.51 2.78
C ALA A 79 7.59 1.97 3.26
N TYR A 80 6.41 2.60 3.41
CA TYR A 80 6.29 3.93 3.99
C TYR A 80 6.83 3.99 5.43
N PHE A 81 6.52 2.98 6.25
CA PHE A 81 7.05 2.93 7.61
C PHE A 81 8.58 2.76 7.65
N GLU A 82 9.15 2.02 6.70
CA GLU A 82 10.60 1.90 6.56
C GLU A 82 11.27 3.24 6.19
N GLU A 83 10.68 3.99 5.27
CA GLU A 83 11.15 5.33 4.89
C GLU A 83 11.07 6.31 6.08
N ALA A 84 9.95 6.30 6.81
CA ALA A 84 9.78 7.07 8.04
C ALA A 84 10.82 6.67 9.11
N ARG A 85 11.17 5.38 9.20
CA ARG A 85 12.21 4.90 10.11
C ARG A 85 13.60 5.40 9.73
N TRP A 86 13.92 5.46 8.44
CA TRP A 86 15.19 6.04 8.00
C TRP A 86 15.28 7.52 8.38
N LEU A 87 14.18 8.27 8.21
CA LEU A 87 14.11 9.67 8.60
C LEU A 87 14.33 9.86 10.11
N GLU A 88 13.61 9.10 10.95
CA GLU A 88 13.73 9.15 12.40
C GLU A 88 15.14 8.82 12.90
N GLN A 89 15.81 7.86 12.25
CA GLN A 89 17.17 7.44 12.60
C GLN A 89 18.27 8.34 12.00
N GLY A 90 17.92 9.29 11.13
CA GLY A 90 18.88 10.03 10.32
C GLY A 90 19.72 9.13 9.40
N HIS A 91 19.20 7.95 9.04
CA HIS A 91 19.88 7.00 8.17
C HIS A 91 19.76 7.42 6.71
N THR A 92 20.89 7.48 6.02
CA THR A 92 20.90 7.68 4.56
C THR A 92 21.19 6.33 3.90
N PRO A 93 20.19 5.70 3.25
CA PRO A 93 20.38 4.39 2.65
C PRO A 93 21.34 4.43 1.46
N SER A 94 21.99 3.30 1.18
CA SER A 94 22.65 3.11 -0.12
C SER A 94 21.59 3.06 -1.25
N LEU A 95 21.98 3.33 -2.50
CA LEU A 95 21.04 3.23 -3.63
C LEU A 95 20.36 1.85 -3.72
N GLU A 96 21.09 0.77 -3.44
CA GLU A 96 20.53 -0.59 -3.47
C GLU A 96 19.51 -0.81 -2.36
N GLU A 97 19.79 -0.30 -1.15
CA GLU A 97 18.89 -0.37 0.00
C GLU A 97 17.64 0.49 -0.24
N TYR A 98 17.84 1.71 -0.71
CA TYR A 98 16.79 2.64 -1.09
C TYR A 98 15.82 2.01 -2.10
N LEU A 99 16.33 1.49 -3.22
CA LEU A 99 15.50 0.94 -4.29
C LEU A 99 14.66 -0.26 -3.83
N LYS A 100 15.10 -1.04 -2.83
CA LYS A 100 14.29 -2.16 -2.30
C LYS A 100 13.00 -1.69 -1.63
N VAL A 101 13.00 -0.48 -1.07
CA VAL A 101 11.86 0.11 -0.37
C VAL A 101 11.12 1.08 -1.30
N ALA A 102 11.86 1.98 -1.93
CA ALA A 102 11.36 3.06 -2.76
C ALA A 102 10.53 2.60 -3.95
N LEU A 103 10.85 1.43 -4.52
CA LEU A 103 10.05 0.86 -5.62
C LEU A 103 8.67 0.40 -5.13
N VAL A 104 8.59 -0.16 -3.92
CA VAL A 104 7.33 -0.60 -3.32
C VAL A 104 6.51 0.61 -2.87
N SER A 105 7.14 1.62 -2.25
CA SER A 105 6.48 2.84 -1.78
C SER A 105 5.88 3.70 -2.91
N THR A 106 6.27 3.48 -4.18
CA THR A 106 5.59 4.14 -5.33
C THR A 106 4.11 3.81 -5.42
N GLY A 107 3.67 2.70 -4.82
CA GLY A 107 2.30 2.22 -4.91
C GLY A 107 1.92 1.64 -6.27
N TYR A 108 2.84 1.49 -7.24
CA TYR A 108 2.51 0.94 -8.57
C TYR A 108 2.18 -0.56 -8.53
N PHE A 109 2.85 -1.34 -7.67
CA PHE A 109 2.44 -2.71 -7.37
C PHE A 109 1.03 -2.78 -6.79
N THR A 110 0.73 -1.91 -5.82
CA THR A 110 -0.60 -1.78 -5.21
C THR A 110 -1.65 -1.39 -6.25
N LEU A 111 -1.38 -0.37 -7.06
CA LEU A 111 -2.26 0.11 -8.12
C LEU A 111 -2.56 -1.00 -9.13
N SER A 112 -1.53 -1.72 -9.58
CA SER A 112 -1.68 -2.82 -10.53
C SER A 112 -2.56 -3.94 -9.94
N THR A 113 -2.28 -4.33 -8.70
CA THR A 113 -3.04 -5.37 -8.00
C THR A 113 -4.50 -4.97 -7.79
N THR A 114 -4.76 -3.76 -7.30
CA THR A 114 -6.13 -3.26 -7.06
C THR A 114 -6.89 -3.09 -8.37
N SER A 115 -6.22 -2.72 -9.46
CA SER A 115 -6.86 -2.61 -10.79
C SER A 115 -7.42 -3.94 -11.28
N PHE A 116 -6.73 -5.06 -11.01
CA PHE A 116 -7.25 -6.39 -11.36
C PHE A 116 -8.48 -6.79 -10.55
N VAL A 117 -8.64 -6.30 -9.31
CA VAL A 117 -9.85 -6.56 -8.51
C VAL A 117 -11.09 -5.97 -9.17
N GLY A 118 -10.97 -4.76 -9.74
CA GLY A 118 -12.09 -4.04 -10.36
C GLY A 118 -12.47 -4.47 -11.78
N ILE A 119 -11.76 -5.44 -12.37
CA ILE A 119 -12.10 -5.97 -13.71
C ILE A 119 -13.18 -7.04 -13.54
N MET A 120 -14.41 -6.71 -13.95
CA MET A 120 -15.60 -7.56 -13.83
C MET A 120 -15.83 -8.47 -15.05
N GLU A 121 -14.84 -8.63 -15.94
CA GLU A 121 -14.97 -9.54 -17.08
C GLU A 121 -14.75 -11.00 -16.64
N ASP A 122 -15.83 -11.77 -16.70
CA ASP A 122 -15.87 -13.19 -16.32
C ASP A 122 -14.69 -13.98 -16.90
N ASN A 123 -14.02 -14.76 -16.04
CA ASN A 123 -12.94 -15.69 -16.39
C ASN A 123 -11.64 -15.08 -16.94
N ILE A 124 -11.47 -13.75 -16.97
CA ILE A 124 -10.18 -13.14 -17.34
C ILE A 124 -9.26 -13.03 -16.12
N ILE A 125 -9.79 -12.58 -14.99
CA ILE A 125 -9.01 -12.38 -13.76
C ILE A 125 -9.16 -13.61 -12.86
N THR A 126 -8.17 -14.49 -12.96
CA THR A 126 -8.04 -15.69 -12.14
C THR A 126 -6.99 -15.48 -11.05
N LYS A 127 -6.90 -16.43 -10.12
CA LYS A 127 -5.83 -16.48 -9.11
C LYS A 127 -4.44 -16.40 -9.74
N ASP A 128 -4.22 -17.01 -10.90
CA ASP A 128 -2.93 -16.99 -11.59
C ASP A 128 -2.48 -15.58 -11.98
N VAL A 129 -3.42 -14.66 -12.26
CA VAL A 129 -3.11 -13.25 -12.53
C VAL A 129 -2.56 -12.56 -11.27
N PHE A 130 -3.16 -12.85 -10.11
CA PHE A 130 -2.67 -12.33 -8.85
C PHE A 130 -1.33 -12.94 -8.45
N GLU A 131 -1.13 -14.25 -8.60
CA GLU A 131 0.19 -14.87 -8.37
C GLU A 131 1.24 -14.32 -9.33
N TRP A 132 0.86 -14.06 -10.59
CA TRP A 132 1.74 -13.42 -11.56
C TRP A 132 2.14 -12.01 -11.14
N VAL A 133 1.20 -11.15 -10.71
CA VAL A 133 1.55 -9.79 -10.26
C VAL A 133 2.40 -9.82 -8.98
N PHE A 134 2.10 -10.72 -8.03
CA PHE A 134 2.88 -10.92 -6.79
C PHE A 134 4.27 -11.49 -7.03
N SER A 135 4.51 -12.17 -8.16
CA SER A 135 5.86 -12.55 -8.59
C SER A 135 6.75 -11.34 -8.98
N HIS A 136 6.19 -10.12 -8.97
CA HIS A 136 6.81 -8.87 -9.40
C HIS A 136 7.42 -9.00 -10.81
N PRO A 137 6.55 -9.14 -11.84
CA PRO A 137 6.98 -9.35 -13.21
C PRO A 137 7.72 -8.11 -13.72
N LYS A 138 8.54 -8.29 -14.76
CA LYS A 138 9.41 -7.22 -15.29
C LYS A 138 8.66 -5.93 -15.63
N ILE A 139 7.42 -6.03 -16.09
CA ILE A 139 6.60 -4.87 -16.43
C ILE A 139 6.22 -4.05 -15.21
N VAL A 140 5.82 -4.69 -14.09
CA VAL A 140 5.52 -4.00 -12.83
C VAL A 140 6.77 -3.33 -12.29
N LYS A 141 7.90 -4.06 -12.25
CA LYS A 141 9.20 -3.50 -11.84
C LYS A 141 9.60 -2.30 -12.68
N ALA A 142 9.47 -2.38 -14.00
CA ALA A 142 9.80 -1.27 -14.88
C ALA A 142 8.92 -0.04 -14.61
N SER A 143 7.63 -0.24 -14.37
CA SER A 143 6.70 0.86 -14.01
C SER A 143 7.06 1.49 -12.67
N GLU A 144 7.36 0.69 -11.64
CA GLU A 144 7.84 1.19 -10.33
C GLU A 144 9.12 2.02 -10.49
N PHE A 145 10.09 1.52 -11.26
CA PHE A 145 11.35 2.23 -11.53
C PHE A 145 11.12 3.57 -12.23
N ILE A 146 10.30 3.58 -13.28
CA ILE A 146 9.98 4.81 -14.03
C ILE A 146 9.27 5.79 -13.10
N CYS A 147 8.27 5.34 -12.34
CA CYS A 147 7.55 6.19 -11.41
C CYS A 147 8.49 6.78 -10.37
N ARG A 148 9.23 5.94 -9.65
CA ARG A 148 10.13 6.37 -8.59
C ARG A 148 11.13 7.41 -9.09
N PHE A 149 11.78 7.12 -10.21
CA PHE A 149 12.79 8.02 -10.75
C PHE A 149 12.21 9.37 -11.20
N MET A 150 11.04 9.35 -11.84
CA MET A 150 10.36 10.59 -12.25
C MET A 150 9.87 11.39 -11.05
N ASP A 151 9.35 10.71 -10.03
CA ASP A 151 8.88 11.33 -8.79
C ASP A 151 10.03 12.04 -8.08
N ASP A 152 11.12 11.32 -7.77
CA ASP A 152 12.27 11.87 -7.05
C ASP A 152 12.92 13.06 -7.79
N ILE A 153 12.96 13.03 -9.13
CA ILE A 153 13.48 14.15 -9.94
C ILE A 153 12.60 15.39 -9.82
N VAL A 154 11.27 15.24 -9.71
CA VAL A 154 10.36 16.39 -9.67
C VAL A 154 10.13 16.89 -8.25
N SER A 155 10.17 16.00 -7.27
CA SER A 155 9.90 16.31 -5.85
C SER A 155 11.13 16.76 -5.07
N HIS A 156 12.37 16.57 -5.57
CA HIS A 156 13.57 17.08 -4.90
C HIS A 156 13.53 18.61 -4.77
N LYS A 157 13.74 19.12 -3.55
CA LYS A 157 13.96 20.54 -3.25
C LYS A 157 15.22 20.71 -2.42
#